data_AF-A0A1E1WP25-F1
#
_entry.id   AF-A0A1E1WP25-F1
#
_cell.length_a   1.000
_cell.length_b   1.000
_cell.length_c   1.000
_cell.angle_alpha   90.00
_cell.angle_beta   90.00
_cell.angle_gamma   90.00
#
_symmetry.space_group_name_H-M   'P 1'
#
loop_
_entity.id
_entity.type
_entity.pdbx_description
1 polymer ?
#
loop_
_entity_poly.entity_id
_entity_poly.type
_entity_poly.pdbx_seq_one_letter_code
_entity_poly.pdbx_strand_id
1 'polypeptide(L)'
;TLLKTTLFELKDDSVNTNNKVSSLEKDLNLTKSMISTLSTRLLAKEQQGRINNLEISGVPFVKNENLYNILHLIAVKVGFSLSTLDIDYIHRVRRYVTHNTSSKKDEPSPSQVS
;
A
#
# COMPACT_ATOMS: atom_id res chain seq x y z
N THR A 1 53.79 15.71 -28.42
CA THR A 1 53.85 14.59 -27.46
C THR A 1 52.79 14.75 -26.38
N LEU A 2 52.73 15.89 -25.68
CA LEU A 2 51.74 16.17 -24.62
C LEU A 2 50.27 15.96 -25.05
N LEU A 3 49.88 16.47 -26.23
CA LEU A 3 48.52 16.31 -26.78
C LEU A 3 48.11 14.85 -27.03
N LYS A 4 49.06 13.96 -27.33
CA LYS A 4 48.76 12.54 -27.54
C LYS A 4 48.54 11.83 -26.20
N THR A 5 49.31 12.21 -25.18
CA THR A 5 49.18 11.68 -23.81
C THR A 5 47.83 12.04 -23.21
N THR A 6 47.43 13.32 -23.27
CA THR A 6 46.14 13.77 -22.74
C THR A 6 44.95 13.15 -23.47
N LEU A 7 45.06 12.95 -24.79
CA LEU A 7 44.03 12.28 -25.58
C LEU A 7 43.88 10.79 -25.20
N PHE A 8 44.97 10.14 -24.81
CA PHE A 8 44.94 8.75 -24.35
C PHE A 8 44.31 8.64 -22.95
N GLU A 9 44.65 9.53 -22.03
CA GLU A 9 44.05 9.60 -20.69
C GLU A 9 42.54 9.86 -20.75
N LEU A 10 42.10 10.83 -21.55
CA LEU A 10 40.67 11.11 -21.74
C LEU A 10 39.91 9.91 -22.34
N LYS A 11 40.57 9.13 -23.21
CA LYS A 11 39.98 7.93 -23.79
C LYS A 11 39.80 6.84 -22.73
N ASP A 12 40.79 6.66 -21.87
CA ASP A 12 40.75 5.67 -20.78
C ASP A 12 39.70 6.05 -19.73
N ASP A 13 39.65 7.33 -19.34
CA ASP A 13 38.64 7.87 -18.43
C ASP A 13 37.22 7.72 -18.99
N SER A 14 37.05 7.96 -20.29
CA SER A 14 35.77 7.75 -20.98
C SER A 14 35.34 6.28 -20.92
N VAL A 15 36.27 5.34 -21.18
CA VAL A 15 36.00 3.90 -21.09
C VAL A 15 35.63 3.50 -19.66
N ASN A 16 36.39 3.96 -18.67
CA ASN A 16 36.15 3.64 -17.26
C ASN A 16 34.81 4.21 -16.77
N THR A 17 34.48 5.44 -17.18
CA THR A 17 33.19 6.07 -16.87
C THR A 17 32.05 5.28 -17.49
N ASN A 18 32.18 4.86 -18.75
CA ASN A 18 31.15 4.05 -19.41
C ASN A 18 30.93 2.70 -18.73
N ASN A 19 32.02 2.07 -18.27
CA ASN A 19 31.95 0.81 -17.53
C ASN A 19 31.20 1.00 -16.20
N LYS A 20 31.47 2.08 -15.46
CA LYS A 20 30.76 2.41 -14.21
C LYS A 20 29.28 2.73 -14.45
N VAL A 21 28.96 3.47 -15.51
CA VAL A 21 27.56 3.74 -15.87
C VAL A 21 26.84 2.42 -16.18
N SER A 22 27.46 1.55 -16.98
CA SER A 22 26.87 0.24 -17.30
C SER A 22 26.68 -0.65 -16.07
N SER A 23 27.60 -0.65 -15.11
CA SER A 23 27.42 -1.41 -13.86
C SER A 23 26.29 -0.83 -13.01
N LEU A 24 26.22 0.48 -12.86
CA LEU A 24 25.18 1.16 -12.09
C LEU A 24 23.78 0.93 -12.69
N GLU A 25 23.66 0.94 -14.01
CA GLU A 25 22.40 0.64 -14.69
C GLU A 25 21.93 -0.79 -14.42
N LYS A 26 22.85 -1.76 -14.40
CA LYS A 26 22.53 -3.17 -14.06
C LYS A 26 22.05 -3.28 -12.61
N ASP A 27 22.78 -2.68 -11.67
CA ASP A 27 22.43 -2.70 -10.25
C ASP A 27 21.09 -2.02 -9.98
N LEU A 28 20.83 -0.91 -10.67
CA LEU A 28 19.57 -0.17 -10.57
C LEU A 28 18.40 -1.02 -11.08
N ASN A 29 18.56 -1.69 -12.23
CA ASN A 29 17.52 -2.57 -12.77
C ASN A 29 17.26 -3.77 -11.87
N LEU A 30 18.32 -4.39 -11.35
CA LEU A 30 18.25 -5.49 -10.39
C LEU A 30 17.53 -5.06 -9.10
N THR A 31 17.88 -3.90 -8.56
CA THR A 31 17.27 -3.34 -7.35
C THR A 31 15.78 -3.03 -7.57
N LYS A 32 15.43 -2.40 -8.70
CA LYS A 32 14.02 -2.15 -9.06
C LYS A 32 13.22 -3.46 -9.16
N SER A 33 13.80 -4.50 -9.77
CA SER A 33 13.17 -5.81 -9.85
C SER A 33 12.96 -6.45 -8.47
N MET A 34 13.93 -6.32 -7.58
CA MET A 34 13.81 -6.81 -6.20
C MET A 34 12.73 -6.06 -5.42
N ILE A 35 12.70 -4.73 -5.51
CA ILE A 35 11.66 -3.92 -4.88
C ILE A 35 10.28 -4.36 -5.36
N SER A 36 10.09 -4.49 -6.67
CA SER A 36 8.82 -4.95 -7.25
C SER A 36 8.43 -6.32 -6.71
N THR A 37 9.36 -7.28 -6.69
CA THR A 37 9.12 -8.63 -6.17
C THR A 37 8.73 -8.62 -4.68
N LEU A 38 9.44 -7.84 -3.86
CA LEU A 38 9.17 -7.73 -2.44
C LEU A 38 7.82 -7.06 -2.17
N SER A 39 7.49 -6.00 -2.90
CA SER A 39 6.18 -5.34 -2.81
C SER A 39 5.05 -6.31 -3.15
N THR A 40 5.18 -7.09 -4.22
CA THR A 40 4.17 -8.11 -4.57
C THR A 40 4.03 -9.17 -3.48
N ARG A 41 5.15 -9.65 -2.91
CA ARG A 41 5.12 -10.62 -1.81
C ARG A 41 4.49 -10.06 -0.54
N LEU A 42 4.78 -8.80 -0.23
CA LEU A 42 4.18 -8.10 0.92
C LEU A 42 2.67 -7.98 0.74
N LEU A 43 2.23 -7.53 -0.43
CA LEU A 43 0.80 -7.47 -0.76
C LEU A 43 0.13 -8.85 -0.64
N ALA A 44 0.75 -9.89 -1.19
CA ALA A 44 0.21 -11.25 -1.09
C ALA A 44 0.08 -11.72 0.37
N LYS A 45 1.08 -11.42 1.21
CA LYS A 45 1.04 -11.72 2.65
C LYS A 45 -0.07 -10.96 3.37
N GLU A 46 -0.26 -9.68 3.07
CA GLU A 46 -1.34 -8.87 3.65
C GLU A 46 -2.72 -9.41 3.24
N GLN A 47 -2.89 -9.80 1.98
CA GLN A 47 -4.13 -10.40 1.50
C GLN A 47 -4.39 -11.76 2.16
N GLN A 48 -3.36 -12.59 2.32
CA GLN A 48 -3.49 -13.88 3.01
C GLN A 48 -3.98 -13.70 4.45
N GLY A 49 -3.53 -12.65 5.16
CA GLY A 49 -4.01 -12.34 6.51
C GLY A 49 -5.47 -11.88 6.57
N ARG A 50 -6.08 -11.53 5.43
CA ARG A 50 -7.47 -11.04 5.34
C ARG A 50 -8.40 -11.99 4.63
N ILE A 51 -7.92 -13.17 4.23
CA ILE A 51 -8.68 -14.10 3.39
C ILE A 51 -10.00 -14.55 4.04
N ASN A 52 -10.05 -14.57 5.38
CA ASN A 52 -11.24 -14.92 6.17
C ASN A 52 -11.95 -13.69 6.75
N ASN A 53 -11.49 -12.48 6.44
CA ASN A 53 -12.14 -11.26 6.91
C ASN A 53 -13.33 -10.94 6.01
N LEU A 54 -14.49 -10.72 6.62
CA LEU A 54 -15.70 -10.30 5.92
C LEU A 54 -16.01 -8.84 6.23
N GLU A 55 -16.14 -8.02 5.19
CA GLU A 55 -16.64 -6.64 5.31
C GLU A 55 -18.12 -6.58 4.93
N ILE A 56 -18.95 -6.08 5.84
CA ILE A 56 -20.39 -5.89 5.60
C ILE A 56 -20.69 -4.40 5.59
N SER A 57 -21.03 -3.88 4.42
CA SER A 57 -21.42 -2.48 4.22
C SER A 57 -22.94 -2.30 4.25
N GLY A 58 -23.38 -1.08 4.54
CA GLY A 58 -24.81 -0.72 4.51
C GLY A 58 -25.62 -1.11 5.75
N VAL A 59 -24.96 -1.59 6.82
CA VAL A 59 -25.63 -1.90 8.09
C VAL A 59 -25.90 -0.61 8.88
N PRO A 60 -27.17 -0.25 9.16
CA PRO A 60 -27.50 0.93 9.95
C PRO A 60 -26.83 0.92 11.32
N PHE A 61 -26.48 2.10 11.84
CA PHE A 61 -25.86 2.24 13.17
C PHE A 61 -26.92 2.53 14.24
N VAL A 62 -26.91 1.75 15.32
CA VAL A 62 -27.75 1.97 16.49
C VAL A 62 -26.87 1.98 17.74
N LYS A 63 -27.11 2.91 18.67
CA LYS A 63 -26.38 2.95 19.94
C LYS A 63 -26.63 1.65 20.72
N ASN A 64 -25.58 1.13 21.35
CA ASN A 64 -25.61 -0.09 22.19
C ASN A 64 -26.10 -1.34 21.45
N GLU A 65 -25.80 -1.46 20.17
CA GLU A 65 -26.13 -2.65 19.39
C GLU A 65 -25.24 -3.85 19.72
N ASN A 66 -25.74 -5.04 19.40
CA ASN A 66 -24.99 -6.28 19.49
C ASN A 66 -24.62 -6.77 18.08
N LEU A 67 -23.35 -6.63 17.72
CA LEU A 67 -22.85 -7.00 16.39
C LEU A 67 -22.95 -8.51 16.10
N TYR A 68 -22.81 -9.36 17.11
CA TYR A 68 -23.00 -10.81 16.96
C TYR A 68 -24.44 -11.15 16.60
N ASN A 69 -25.41 -10.50 17.27
CA ASN A 69 -26.82 -10.69 16.93
C ASN A 69 -27.15 -10.19 15.53
N ILE A 70 -26.60 -9.04 15.12
CA ILE A 70 -26.78 -8.52 13.76
C ILE A 70 -26.21 -9.49 12.72
N LEU A 71 -24.99 -9.99 12.92
CA LEU A 71 -24.37 -10.93 12.01
C LEU A 71 -25.15 -12.26 11.95
N HIS A 72 -25.63 -12.76 13.09
CA HIS A 72 -26.47 -13.95 13.15
C HIS A 72 -27.76 -13.77 12.35
N LEU A 73 -28.47 -12.65 12.51
CA LEU A 73 -29.67 -12.34 11.74
C LEU A 73 -29.40 -12.25 10.23
N ILE A 74 -28.26 -11.68 9.84
CA ILE A 74 -27.83 -11.64 8.43
C ILE A 74 -27.59 -13.07 7.92
N ALA A 75 -26.84 -13.89 8.66
CA ALA A 75 -26.54 -15.27 8.26
C ALA A 75 -27.83 -16.07 8.06
N VAL A 76 -28.76 -16.03 9.02
CA VAL A 76 -30.06 -16.70 8.93
C VAL A 76 -30.85 -16.19 7.72
N LYS A 77 -30.85 -14.88 7.46
CA LYS A 77 -31.56 -14.29 6.33
C LYS A 77 -31.03 -14.77 4.98
N VAL A 78 -29.73 -15.04 4.88
CA VAL A 78 -29.07 -15.56 3.66
C VAL A 78 -29.09 -17.09 3.61
N GLY A 79 -29.59 -17.77 4.65
CA GLY A 79 -29.74 -19.23 4.70
C GLY A 79 -28.52 -19.97 5.25
N PHE A 80 -27.66 -19.29 6.00
CA PHE A 80 -26.48 -19.87 6.66
C PHE A 80 -26.66 -19.96 8.17
N SER A 81 -26.15 -21.03 8.77
CA SER A 81 -25.96 -21.13 10.21
C SER A 81 -24.56 -20.66 10.57
N LEU A 82 -24.46 -19.70 11.49
CA LEU A 82 -23.19 -19.20 12.01
C LEU A 82 -23.18 -19.33 13.53
N SER A 83 -22.16 -20.00 14.07
CA SER A 83 -21.88 -20.07 15.50
C SER A 83 -21.05 -18.88 15.95
N THR A 84 -21.17 -18.50 17.23
CA THR A 84 -20.28 -17.47 17.80
C THR A 84 -18.83 -17.93 17.88
N LEU A 85 -18.57 -19.25 17.85
CA LEU A 85 -17.23 -19.83 17.81
C LEU A 85 -16.57 -19.69 16.43
N ASP A 86 -17.35 -19.41 15.38
CA ASP A 86 -16.83 -19.19 14.02
C ASP A 86 -16.34 -17.74 13.83
N ILE A 87 -16.49 -16.90 14.85
CA ILE A 87 -16.16 -15.47 14.80
C ILE A 87 -15.00 -15.19 15.75
N ASP A 88 -13.81 -14.96 15.20
CA ASP A 88 -12.64 -14.56 15.99
C ASP A 88 -12.79 -13.14 16.53
N TYR A 89 -13.25 -12.21 15.70
CA TYR A 89 -13.40 -10.80 16.04
C TYR A 89 -14.41 -10.09 15.14
N ILE A 90 -15.22 -9.20 15.73
CA ILE A 90 -16.18 -8.35 15.01
C ILE A 90 -16.18 -6.94 15.57
N HIS A 91 -16.14 -5.94 14.69
CA HIS A 91 -16.19 -4.54 15.06
C HIS A 91 -16.70 -3.69 13.89
N ARG A 92 -17.08 -2.45 14.18
CA ARG A 92 -17.38 -1.46 13.12
C ARG A 92 -16.10 -0.79 12.64
N VAL A 93 -15.97 -0.68 11.32
CA VAL A 93 -14.91 0.08 10.68
C VAL A 93 -15.41 1.49 10.39
N ARG A 94 -14.58 2.51 10.65
CA ARG A 94 -14.89 3.89 10.27
C ARG A 94 -14.83 4.01 8.75
N ARG A 95 -15.87 4.58 8.14
CA ARG A 95 -15.79 4.97 6.72
C ARG A 95 -14.81 6.15 6.61
N TYR A 96 -13.75 5.97 5.84
CA TYR A 96 -12.94 7.10 5.41
C TYR A 96 -13.82 7.98 4.54
N VAL A 97 -14.06 9.21 4.97
CA VAL A 97 -14.67 10.21 4.10
C VAL A 97 -13.60 10.53 3.06
N THR A 98 -13.74 9.97 1.85
CA THR A 98 -12.99 10.48 0.71
C THR A 98 -13.42 11.93 0.55
N HIS A 99 -12.55 12.87 0.93
CA HIS A 99 -12.69 14.26 0.55
C HIS A 99 -12.62 14.30 -0.99
N ASN A 100 -13.76 14.13 -1.66
CA ASN A 100 -13.92 14.54 -3.04
C ASN A 100 -13.71 16.05 -3.03
N THR A 101 -12.52 16.49 -3.42
CA THR A 101 -12.18 17.89 -3.66
C THR A 101 -12.94 18.38 -4.89
N SER A 102 -14.22 18.68 -4.70
CA SER A 102 -15.03 19.44 -5.64
C SER A 102 -15.96 20.36 -4.85
N SER A 103 -15.37 21.37 -4.22
CA SER A 103 -15.93 22.72 -3.98
C SER A 103 -14.87 23.59 -3.29
N LYS A 104 -14.45 24.65 -3.97
CA LYS A 104 -13.62 25.74 -3.42
C LYS A 104 -14.47 26.68 -2.53
N LYS A 105 -13.77 27.38 -1.62
CA LYS A 105 -14.13 28.55 -0.78
C LYS A 105 -14.82 28.13 0.55
N ASP A 106 -14.29 28.39 1.75
CA ASP A 106 -13.57 29.56 2.28
C ASP A 106 -12.44 29.21 3.30
N GLU A 107 -11.47 30.12 3.44
CA GLU A 107 -10.24 30.16 4.28
C GLU A 107 -10.45 30.15 5.83
N PRO A 108 -9.37 30.19 6.68
CA PRO A 108 -7.98 29.77 6.51
C PRO A 108 -7.48 28.82 7.64
N SER A 109 -6.35 28.15 7.38
CA SER A 109 -5.62 27.32 8.36
C SER A 109 -4.97 28.14 9.48
N PRO A 110 -4.92 27.64 10.72
CA PRO A 110 -3.88 28.01 11.68
C PRO A 110 -2.74 26.98 11.62
N SER A 111 -1.56 27.47 11.26
CA SER A 111 -0.28 26.77 11.34
C SER A 111 0.10 26.44 12.79
N GLN A 112 0.61 25.22 12.95
CA GLN A 112 1.58 24.65 13.91
C GLN A 112 1.95 25.42 15.19
N VAL A 113 2.03 24.71 16.32
CA VAL A 113 3.12 24.88 17.29
C VAL A 113 3.50 23.54 17.94
N SER A 114 4.79 23.20 17.78
CA SER A 114 5.72 22.36 18.56
C SER A 114 5.27 21.04 19.20
#